data_AF-A0A8X8IA15-F1
#
_entry.id   AF-A0A8X8IA15-F1
#
_cell.length_a   1.000
_cell.length_b   1.000
_cell.length_c   1.000
_cell.angle_alpha   90.00
_cell.angle_beta   90.00
_cell.angle_gamma   90.00
#
_symmetry.space_group_name_H-M   'P 1'
#
loop_
_entity.id
_entity.type
_entity.pdbx_description
1 polymer ?
#
loop_
_entity_poly.entity_id
_entity_poly.type
_entity_poly.pdbx_seq_one_letter_code
_entity_poly.pdbx_strand_id
1 'polypeptide(L)'
;MHIGLKIKQLRKLKLLTQAQLAEISGVSERTIRRLELTGVAESTTLKLVLTALGTNLEELENMFKDETLTEESKEKHGHIRFLQKIENGRELTRILSNAHQLGYDYHDCNTQEQVELAQVFLTTVADVMDIWDMMEIGRKFELENELSEQIKQLEQQGLWVFGDRIINKETQWVTAIVEIYSKNNPLINTSSLINYSTIRQLNLQVGKQLRFFRFLITPFI
;
A
#
# COMPACT_ATOMS: atom_id res chain seq x y z
N MET A 1 8.65 -27.68 -2.34
CA MET A 1 9.58 -26.51 -2.39
C MET A 1 10.64 -26.50 -1.25
N HIS A 2 11.91 -26.15 -1.49
CA HIS A 2 12.94 -26.06 -0.42
C HIS A 2 12.88 -24.74 0.38
N ILE A 3 13.43 -24.72 1.60
CA ILE A 3 13.31 -23.61 2.55
C ILE A 3 13.83 -22.27 2.01
N GLY A 4 14.98 -22.27 1.32
CA GLY A 4 15.53 -21.08 0.67
C GLY A 4 14.56 -20.41 -0.33
N LEU A 5 13.79 -21.19 -1.09
CA LEU A 5 12.77 -20.65 -2.00
C LEU A 5 11.58 -20.07 -1.23
N LYS A 6 11.14 -20.72 -0.15
CA LYS A 6 10.10 -20.19 0.76
C LYS A 6 10.52 -18.84 1.35
N ILE A 7 11.76 -18.73 1.82
CA ILE A 7 12.35 -17.48 2.34
C ILE A 7 12.40 -16.41 1.25
N LYS A 8 12.85 -16.76 0.04
CA LYS A 8 12.88 -15.84 -1.11
C LYS A 8 11.49 -15.32 -1.46
N GLN A 9 10.49 -16.19 -1.46
CA GLN A 9 9.10 -15.80 -1.70
C GLN A 9 8.59 -14.88 -0.59
N LEU A 10 8.79 -15.24 0.67
CA LEU A 10 8.38 -14.42 1.81
C LEU A 10 9.08 -13.05 1.84
N ARG A 11 10.38 -13.00 1.55
CA ARG A 11 11.13 -11.75 1.43
C ARG A 11 10.54 -10.86 0.34
N LYS A 12 10.27 -11.43 -0.84
CA LYS A 12 9.64 -10.70 -1.95
C LYS A 12 8.23 -10.24 -1.60
N LEU A 13 7.45 -11.06 -0.91
CA LEU A 13 6.12 -10.67 -0.40
C LEU A 13 6.22 -9.52 0.59
N LYS A 14 7.31 -9.40 1.34
CA LYS A 14 7.60 -8.25 2.24
C LYS A 14 8.35 -7.10 1.56
N LEU A 15 8.54 -7.17 0.23
CA LEU A 15 9.20 -6.15 -0.59
C LEU A 15 10.65 -5.82 -0.19
N LEU A 16 11.32 -6.72 0.53
CA LEU A 16 12.70 -6.51 0.94
C LEU A 16 13.65 -6.93 -0.19
N THR A 17 14.66 -6.13 -0.48
CA THR A 17 15.82 -6.56 -1.27
C THR A 17 16.69 -7.53 -0.45
N GLN A 18 17.62 -8.24 -1.11
CA GLN A 18 18.58 -9.09 -0.38
C GLN A 18 19.46 -8.25 0.56
N ALA A 19 19.84 -7.04 0.14
CA ALA A 19 20.59 -6.09 0.95
C ALA A 19 19.80 -5.60 2.18
N GLN A 20 18.52 -5.26 2.01
CA GLN A 20 17.67 -4.84 3.14
C GLN A 20 17.42 -5.98 4.13
N LEU A 21 17.15 -7.20 3.65
CA LEU A 21 17.00 -8.34 4.56
C LEU A 21 18.31 -8.64 5.29
N ALA A 22 19.45 -8.49 4.62
CA ALA A 22 20.77 -8.62 5.22
C ALA A 22 20.97 -7.62 6.36
N GLU A 23 20.63 -6.36 6.13
CA GLU A 23 20.70 -5.29 7.14
C GLU A 23 19.81 -5.59 8.35
N ILE A 24 18.53 -5.95 8.14
CA ILE A 24 17.57 -6.24 9.20
C ILE A 24 17.96 -7.49 10.01
N SER A 25 18.48 -8.52 9.34
CA SER A 25 18.87 -9.78 9.99
C SER A 25 20.26 -9.75 10.63
N GLY A 26 21.07 -8.72 10.36
CA GLY A 26 22.47 -8.66 10.77
C GLY A 26 23.36 -9.69 10.08
N VAL A 27 22.95 -10.18 8.91
CA VAL A 27 23.64 -11.23 8.13
C VAL A 27 24.10 -10.65 6.79
N SER A 28 25.24 -11.09 6.25
CA SER A 28 25.72 -10.57 4.96
C SER A 28 24.75 -10.86 3.79
N GLU A 29 24.67 -9.94 2.83
CA GLU A 29 23.88 -10.13 1.58
C GLU A 29 24.30 -11.40 0.83
N ARG A 30 25.60 -11.73 0.83
CA ARG A 30 26.12 -12.98 0.23
C ARG A 30 25.50 -14.21 0.88
N THR A 31 25.31 -14.19 2.20
CA THR A 31 24.70 -15.29 2.95
C THR A 31 23.20 -15.39 2.64
N ILE A 32 22.48 -14.27 2.55
CA ILE A 32 21.06 -14.25 2.11
C ILE A 32 20.94 -14.84 0.71
N ARG A 33 21.75 -14.38 -0.25
CA ARG A 33 21.76 -14.88 -1.62
C ARG A 33 22.05 -16.39 -1.67
N ARG A 34 23.04 -16.87 -0.93
CA ARG A 34 23.37 -18.30 -0.85
C ARG A 34 22.22 -19.11 -0.25
N LEU A 35 21.63 -18.64 0.86
CA LEU A 35 20.51 -19.29 1.52
C LEU A 35 19.31 -19.41 0.57
N GLU A 36 18.96 -18.35 -0.15
CA GLU A 36 17.84 -18.38 -1.10
C GLU A 36 18.07 -19.32 -2.29
N LEU A 37 19.32 -19.44 -2.75
CA LEU A 37 19.69 -20.29 -3.87
C LEU A 37 19.82 -21.77 -3.49
N THR A 38 20.43 -22.05 -2.34
CA THR A 38 20.82 -23.42 -1.96
C THR A 38 19.89 -24.03 -0.91
N GLY A 39 19.16 -23.20 -0.16
CA GLY A 39 18.39 -23.64 1.00
C GLY A 39 19.24 -24.02 2.21
N VAL A 40 20.56 -23.84 2.15
CA VAL A 40 21.49 -24.24 3.21
C VAL A 40 22.02 -23.03 3.96
N ALA A 41 21.85 -23.04 5.28
CA ALA A 41 22.48 -22.13 6.21
C ALA A 41 22.69 -22.79 7.56
N GLU A 42 23.56 -22.20 8.39
CA GLU A 42 23.67 -22.57 9.79
C GLU A 42 22.34 -22.29 10.51
N SER A 43 22.00 -23.11 11.51
CA SER A 43 20.74 -22.97 12.27
C SER A 43 20.56 -21.58 12.89
N THR A 44 21.65 -20.97 13.37
CA THR A 44 21.69 -19.62 13.92
C THR A 44 21.36 -18.57 12.86
N THR A 45 22.01 -18.64 11.69
CA THR A 45 21.76 -17.78 10.55
C THR A 45 20.31 -17.89 10.07
N LEU A 46 19.79 -19.11 9.97
CA LEU A 46 18.41 -19.36 9.56
C LEU A 46 17.42 -18.71 10.53
N LYS A 47 17.63 -18.85 11.84
CA LYS A 47 16.79 -18.20 12.86
C LYS A 47 16.81 -16.69 12.73
N LEU A 48 17.99 -16.06 12.61
CA LEU A 48 18.11 -14.61 12.44
C LEU A 48 17.32 -14.10 11.23
N VAL A 49 17.41 -14.81 10.10
CA VAL A 49 16.67 -14.47 8.89
C VAL A 49 15.16 -14.64 9.07
N LEU A 50 14.71 -15.71 9.72
CA LEU A 50 13.27 -15.94 9.98
C LEU A 50 12.72 -14.90 10.96
N THR A 51 13.46 -14.56 12.01
CA THR A 51 13.09 -13.51 12.97
C THR A 51 13.01 -12.14 12.29
N ALA A 52 13.95 -11.81 11.40
CA ALA A 52 13.91 -10.59 10.59
C ALA A 52 12.68 -10.54 9.66
N LEU A 53 12.22 -11.71 9.20
CA LEU A 53 10.98 -11.85 8.44
C LEU A 53 9.73 -11.92 9.34
N GLY A 54 9.87 -11.86 10.66
CA GLY A 54 8.77 -11.93 11.61
C GLY A 54 8.03 -13.27 11.58
N THR A 55 8.76 -14.37 11.38
CA THR A 55 8.19 -15.73 11.35
C THR A 55 9.14 -16.75 12.00
N ASN A 56 8.72 -18.01 12.05
CA ASN A 56 9.55 -19.15 12.46
C ASN A 56 9.48 -20.29 11.43
N LEU A 57 10.22 -21.37 11.69
CA LEU A 57 10.33 -22.49 10.75
C LEU A 57 8.99 -23.21 10.53
N GLU A 58 8.23 -23.42 11.60
CA GLU A 58 6.96 -24.14 11.56
C GLU A 58 5.89 -23.34 10.80
N GLU A 59 5.79 -22.05 11.08
CA GLU A 59 4.92 -21.11 10.35
C GLU A 59 5.29 -21.08 8.87
N LEU A 60 6.58 -20.92 8.55
CA LEU A 60 7.05 -20.91 7.16
C LEU A 60 6.73 -22.23 6.45
N GLU A 61 6.80 -23.36 7.12
CA GLU A 61 6.41 -24.63 6.52
C GLU A 61 4.92 -24.70 6.21
N ASN A 62 4.08 -24.27 7.14
CA ASN A 62 2.63 -24.27 7.01
C ASN A 62 2.12 -23.31 5.93
N MET A 63 2.78 -22.15 5.74
CA MET A 63 2.43 -21.16 4.70
C MET A 63 2.46 -21.71 3.26
N PHE A 64 3.15 -22.83 3.03
CA PHE A 64 3.35 -23.40 1.69
C PHE A 64 3.04 -24.91 1.63
N LYS A 65 2.20 -25.43 2.52
CA LYS A 65 1.79 -26.86 2.54
C LYS A 65 0.72 -27.21 1.49
N ASP A 66 -0.05 -26.24 1.01
CA ASP A 66 -1.10 -26.47 0.01
C ASP A 66 -0.56 -26.39 -1.43
N GLU A 67 0.24 -27.40 -1.83
CA GLU A 67 0.64 -27.64 -3.23
C GLU A 67 -0.43 -28.48 -3.99
N THR A 68 -1.73 -28.16 -3.85
CA THR A 68 -2.70 -28.48 -4.93
C THR A 68 -2.69 -27.33 -5.92
N LEU A 69 -1.85 -27.46 -6.93
CA LEU A 69 -1.78 -26.56 -8.09
C LEU A 69 -3.09 -26.68 -8.90
N THR A 70 -4.13 -25.95 -8.52
CA THR A 70 -5.23 -25.61 -9.43
C THR A 70 -4.72 -24.56 -10.42
N GLU A 71 -5.17 -24.65 -11.67
CA GLU A 71 -4.85 -23.72 -12.77
C GLU A 71 -5.18 -22.24 -12.44
N GLU A 72 -5.82 -21.95 -11.31
CA GLU A 72 -5.98 -20.61 -10.69
C GLU A 72 -4.65 -19.97 -10.24
N SER A 73 -3.61 -20.76 -10.00
CA SER A 73 -2.30 -20.27 -9.53
C SER A 73 -1.48 -19.54 -10.59
N LYS A 74 -1.87 -19.58 -11.86
CA LYS A 74 -1.26 -18.73 -12.91
C LYS A 74 -1.73 -17.26 -12.81
N GLU A 75 -2.84 -16.97 -12.12
CA GLU A 75 -3.34 -15.62 -11.90
C GLU A 75 -2.80 -14.94 -10.61
N LYS A 76 -2.07 -15.68 -9.76
CA LYS A 76 -1.52 -15.19 -8.49
C LYS A 76 -0.13 -14.53 -8.58
N HIS A 77 0.27 -14.05 -9.75
CA HIS A 77 1.13 -12.87 -9.77
C HIS A 77 0.20 -11.68 -9.53
N GLY A 78 -0.18 -11.46 -8.26
CA GLY A 78 -1.00 -10.31 -7.89
C GLY A 78 -0.42 -9.09 -8.58
N HIS A 79 -1.19 -8.47 -9.48
CA HIS A 79 -0.73 -7.33 -10.27
C HIS A 79 -0.07 -6.34 -9.30
N ILE A 80 1.25 -6.20 -9.43
CA ILE A 80 2.00 -5.21 -8.67
C ILE A 80 1.46 -3.87 -9.16
N ARG A 81 0.63 -3.22 -8.33
CA ARG A 81 0.13 -1.89 -8.61
C ARG A 81 1.02 -0.89 -7.92
N PHE A 82 1.43 0.12 -8.67
CA PHE A 82 2.23 1.21 -8.15
C PHE A 82 1.33 2.43 -8.04
N LEU A 83 1.19 2.98 -6.84
CA LEU A 83 0.65 4.32 -6.70
C LEU A 83 1.63 5.30 -7.34
N GLN A 84 1.10 6.22 -8.13
CA GLN A 84 1.85 7.28 -8.79
C GLN A 84 1.86 8.50 -7.89
N LYS A 85 2.98 9.23 -7.82
CA LYS A 85 2.99 10.56 -7.20
C LYS A 85 2.07 11.48 -8.00
N ILE A 86 1.24 12.23 -7.28
CA ILE A 86 0.29 13.19 -7.83
C ILE A 86 0.89 14.59 -7.71
N GLU A 87 1.12 15.25 -8.85
CA GLU A 87 1.81 16.54 -8.88
C GLU A 87 0.85 17.74 -8.81
N ASN A 88 -0.44 17.53 -9.12
CA ASN A 88 -1.44 18.60 -9.15
C ASN A 88 -2.88 18.06 -9.05
N GLY A 89 -3.82 18.97 -8.79
CA GLY A 89 -5.24 18.66 -8.64
C GLY A 89 -5.89 18.09 -9.90
N ARG A 90 -5.42 18.44 -11.11
CA ARG A 90 -5.93 17.86 -12.36
C ARG A 90 -5.59 16.37 -12.50
N GLU A 91 -4.41 15.96 -12.07
CA GLU A 91 -4.03 14.54 -12.01
C GLU A 91 -4.89 13.80 -10.98
N LEU A 92 -5.11 14.42 -9.82
CA LEU A 92 -5.95 13.86 -8.77
C LEU A 92 -7.40 13.66 -9.23
N THR A 93 -8.03 14.69 -9.80
CA THR A 93 -9.44 14.62 -10.23
C THR A 93 -9.66 13.59 -11.32
N ARG A 94 -8.66 13.27 -12.16
CA ARG A 94 -8.75 12.15 -13.12
C ARG A 94 -8.90 10.79 -12.45
N ILE A 95 -8.27 10.62 -11.28
CA ILE A 95 -8.38 9.40 -10.47
C ILE A 95 -9.75 9.36 -9.77
N LEU A 96 -10.18 10.49 -9.21
CA LEU A 96 -11.44 10.62 -8.49
C LEU A 96 -12.68 10.55 -9.39
N SER A 97 -12.58 11.05 -10.61
CA SER A 97 -13.72 11.16 -11.52
C SER A 97 -14.34 9.78 -11.80
N ASN A 98 -15.66 9.68 -11.66
CA ASN A 98 -16.40 8.42 -11.82
C ASN A 98 -15.86 7.28 -10.92
N ALA A 99 -15.21 7.60 -9.79
CA ALA A 99 -14.92 6.62 -8.77
C ALA A 99 -16.17 6.40 -7.92
N HIS A 100 -16.41 5.15 -7.54
CA HIS A 100 -17.56 4.76 -6.73
C HIS A 100 -17.21 4.72 -5.24
N GLN A 101 -15.91 4.69 -4.94
CA GLN A 101 -15.39 4.55 -3.59
C GLN A 101 -14.02 5.20 -3.49
N LEU A 102 -13.79 5.86 -2.35
CA LEU A 102 -12.48 6.34 -1.95
C LEU A 102 -11.82 5.33 -0.99
N GLY A 103 -10.62 4.89 -1.33
CA GLY A 103 -9.66 4.32 -0.40
C GLY A 103 -8.63 5.40 -0.06
N TYR A 104 -8.40 5.63 1.22
CA TYR A 104 -7.35 6.54 1.64
C TYR A 104 -6.55 5.98 2.81
N ASP A 105 -5.37 6.56 3.03
CA ASP A 105 -4.48 6.33 4.16
C ASP A 105 -3.46 7.48 4.28
N TYR A 106 -2.77 7.57 5.41
CA TYR A 106 -1.66 8.51 5.61
C TYR A 106 -0.56 7.88 6.47
N HIS A 107 0.69 8.17 6.14
CA HIS A 107 1.84 7.50 6.72
C HIS A 107 2.93 8.49 7.13
N ASP A 108 3.56 8.21 8.28
CA ASP A 108 4.71 8.94 8.82
C ASP A 108 4.51 10.47 8.94
N CYS A 109 3.29 10.90 9.29
CA CYS A 109 3.03 12.26 9.75
C CYS A 109 3.56 12.40 11.18
N ASN A 110 4.67 13.12 11.35
CA ASN A 110 5.42 13.20 12.60
C ASN A 110 5.14 14.49 13.40
N THR A 111 4.40 15.43 12.82
CA THR A 111 4.03 16.70 13.47
C THR A 111 2.52 16.89 13.42
N GLN A 112 1.99 17.67 14.37
CA GLN A 112 0.57 18.01 14.41
C GLN A 112 0.13 18.75 13.14
N GLU A 113 0.96 19.67 12.65
CA GLU A 113 0.71 20.42 11.40
C GLU A 113 0.58 19.48 10.19
N GLN A 114 1.44 18.47 10.08
CA GLN A 114 1.35 17.46 9.01
C GLN A 114 0.03 16.68 9.06
N VAL A 115 -0.42 16.28 10.26
CA VAL A 115 -1.68 15.56 10.45
C VAL A 115 -2.88 16.44 10.07
N GLU A 116 -2.87 17.70 10.48
CA GLU A 116 -3.94 18.65 10.18
C GLU A 116 -4.06 18.92 8.67
N LEU A 117 -2.93 19.15 7.99
CA LEU A 117 -2.92 19.32 6.54
C LEU A 117 -3.41 18.06 5.81
N ALA A 118 -2.96 16.88 6.22
CA ALA A 118 -3.40 15.62 5.66
C ALA A 118 -4.91 15.41 5.83
N GLN A 119 -5.45 15.72 7.01
CA GLN A 119 -6.88 15.61 7.31
C GLN A 119 -7.71 16.56 6.45
N VAL A 120 -7.32 17.84 6.36
CA VAL A 120 -8.01 18.85 5.53
C VAL A 120 -8.01 18.41 4.07
N PHE A 121 -6.87 17.97 3.56
CA PHE A 121 -6.74 17.50 2.18
C PHE A 121 -7.63 16.28 1.89
N LEU A 122 -7.55 15.23 2.71
CA LEU A 122 -8.33 14.01 2.50
C LEU A 122 -9.84 14.24 2.65
N THR A 123 -10.25 15.17 3.52
CA THR A 123 -11.66 15.60 3.62
C THR A 123 -12.10 16.28 2.33
N THR A 124 -11.31 17.23 1.83
CA THR A 124 -11.58 17.92 0.55
C THR A 124 -11.68 16.92 -0.59
N VAL A 125 -10.78 15.92 -0.66
CA VAL A 125 -10.80 14.85 -1.66
C VAL A 125 -12.09 14.02 -1.62
N ALA A 126 -12.55 13.67 -0.42
CA ALA A 126 -13.81 12.95 -0.25
C ALA A 126 -15.00 13.79 -0.73
N ASP A 127 -15.07 15.05 -0.30
CA ASP A 127 -16.13 15.98 -0.70
C ASP A 127 -16.15 16.17 -2.23
N VAL A 128 -14.99 16.36 -2.84
CA VAL A 128 -14.84 16.47 -4.30
C VAL A 128 -15.38 15.22 -4.99
N MET A 129 -15.04 14.02 -4.51
CA MET A 129 -15.50 12.77 -5.12
C MET A 129 -17.02 12.64 -5.05
N ASP A 130 -17.62 13.01 -3.92
CA ASP A 130 -19.06 12.87 -3.70
C ASP A 130 -19.90 13.79 -4.60
N ILE A 131 -19.39 14.99 -4.91
CA ILE A 131 -20.14 15.99 -5.70
C ILE A 131 -19.67 16.14 -7.15
N TRP A 132 -18.57 15.48 -7.56
CA TRP A 132 -17.90 15.74 -8.85
C TRP A 132 -18.83 15.73 -10.07
N ASP A 133 -19.78 14.79 -10.12
CA ASP A 133 -20.69 14.63 -11.26
C ASP A 133 -21.87 15.60 -11.23
N MET A 134 -22.15 16.23 -10.08
CA MET A 134 -23.20 17.23 -9.92
C MET A 134 -22.73 18.66 -10.27
N MET A 135 -21.42 18.83 -10.49
CA MET A 135 -20.80 20.13 -10.66
C MET A 135 -20.74 20.61 -12.10
N GLU A 136 -20.92 21.91 -12.29
CA GLU A 136 -20.64 22.59 -13.55
C GLU A 136 -19.15 22.60 -13.89
N ILE A 137 -18.85 22.66 -15.19
CA ILE A 137 -17.48 22.62 -15.72
C ILE A 137 -16.60 23.72 -15.12
N GLY A 138 -17.10 24.95 -14.98
CA GLY A 138 -16.32 26.07 -14.42
C GLY A 138 -15.84 25.79 -12.99
N ARG A 139 -16.73 25.30 -12.13
CA ARG A 139 -16.41 24.96 -10.74
C ARG A 139 -15.41 23.80 -10.63
N LYS A 140 -15.37 22.90 -11.60
CA LYS A 140 -14.34 21.82 -11.65
C LYS A 140 -12.94 22.40 -11.79
N PHE A 141 -12.74 23.44 -12.60
CA PHE A 141 -11.43 24.10 -12.71
C PHE A 141 -11.00 24.77 -11.41
N GLU A 142 -11.94 25.37 -10.67
CA GLU A 142 -11.66 25.97 -9.37
C GLU A 142 -11.20 24.92 -8.35
N LEU A 143 -11.90 23.79 -8.26
CA LEU A 143 -11.49 22.69 -7.38
C LEU A 143 -10.16 22.05 -7.80
N GLU A 144 -9.88 21.93 -9.10
CA GLU A 144 -8.57 21.46 -9.58
C GLU A 144 -7.44 22.38 -9.09
N ASN A 145 -7.66 23.69 -9.05
CA ASN A 145 -6.68 24.65 -8.55
C ASN A 145 -6.57 24.59 -7.02
N GLU A 146 -7.68 24.53 -6.30
CA GLU A 146 -7.71 24.38 -4.84
C GLU A 146 -6.94 23.12 -4.38
N LEU A 147 -7.22 21.98 -5.00
CA LEU A 147 -6.49 20.74 -4.74
C LEU A 147 -5.00 20.85 -5.08
N SER A 148 -4.65 21.59 -6.14
CA SER A 148 -3.24 21.85 -6.49
C SER A 148 -2.52 22.69 -5.42
N GLU A 149 -3.21 23.64 -4.82
CA GLU A 149 -2.66 24.45 -3.71
C GLU A 149 -2.47 23.61 -2.45
N GLN A 150 -3.46 22.79 -2.10
CA GLN A 150 -3.34 21.88 -0.95
C GLN A 150 -2.22 20.84 -1.13
N ILE A 151 -2.05 20.29 -2.35
CA ILE A 151 -0.91 19.40 -2.66
C ILE A 151 0.42 20.13 -2.42
N LYS A 152 0.56 21.39 -2.86
CA LYS A 152 1.77 22.18 -2.61
C LYS A 152 2.02 22.45 -1.13
N GLN A 153 0.98 22.69 -0.34
CA GLN A 153 1.10 22.88 1.11
C GLN A 153 1.62 21.60 1.79
N LEU A 154 1.11 20.43 1.39
CA LEU A 154 1.62 19.14 1.85
C LEU A 154 3.10 18.97 1.48
N GLU A 155 3.47 19.28 0.24
CA GLU A 155 4.87 19.17 -0.22
C GLU A 155 5.83 20.08 0.55
N GLN A 156 5.41 21.30 0.89
CA GLN A 156 6.18 22.23 1.72
C GLN A 156 6.47 21.66 3.10
N GLN A 157 5.56 20.85 3.64
CA GLN A 157 5.73 20.11 4.90
C GLN A 157 6.40 18.73 4.70
N GLY A 158 6.95 18.46 3.52
CA GLY A 158 7.65 17.22 3.21
C GLY A 158 6.75 16.00 3.09
N LEU A 159 5.47 16.19 2.79
CA LEU A 159 4.51 15.13 2.51
C LEU A 159 4.23 15.07 1.00
N TRP A 160 4.11 13.86 0.46
CA TRP A 160 3.78 13.60 -0.94
C TRP A 160 2.47 12.84 -1.04
N VAL A 161 1.68 13.21 -2.05
CA VAL A 161 0.42 12.56 -2.37
C VAL A 161 0.64 11.52 -3.45
N PHE A 162 0.07 10.34 -3.25
CA PHE A 162 0.12 9.23 -4.18
C PHE A 162 -1.30 8.76 -4.49
N GLY A 163 -1.53 8.33 -5.73
CA GLY A 163 -2.84 7.81 -6.11
C GLY A 163 -2.80 6.82 -7.26
N ASP A 164 -3.86 6.02 -7.34
CA ASP A 164 -4.14 5.11 -8.45
C ASP A 164 -5.65 4.78 -8.49
N ARG A 165 -6.09 4.15 -9.57
CA ARG A 165 -7.46 3.70 -9.78
C ARG A 165 -7.52 2.19 -9.87
N ILE A 166 -8.28 1.56 -8.99
CA ILE A 166 -8.55 0.11 -9.04
C ILE A 166 -9.94 -0.13 -9.61
N ILE A 167 -9.99 -0.88 -10.70
CA ILE A 167 -11.22 -1.37 -11.29
C ILE A 167 -11.38 -2.84 -10.91
N ASN A 168 -12.48 -3.17 -10.23
CA ASN A 168 -12.88 -4.56 -10.02
C ASN A 168 -13.38 -5.11 -11.37
N LYS A 169 -12.71 -6.14 -11.90
CA LYS A 169 -13.01 -6.68 -13.24
C LYS A 169 -14.42 -7.28 -13.34
N GLU A 170 -14.95 -7.83 -12.26
CA GLU A 170 -16.26 -8.50 -12.24
C GLU A 170 -17.41 -7.50 -12.15
N THR A 171 -17.29 -6.53 -11.24
CA THR A 171 -18.37 -5.56 -10.96
C THR A 171 -18.23 -4.25 -11.72
N GLN A 172 -17.09 -4.03 -12.38
CA GLN A 172 -16.65 -2.73 -12.91
C GLN A 172 -16.60 -1.63 -11.84
N TRP A 173 -16.68 -1.98 -10.56
CA TRP A 173 -16.63 -1.05 -9.45
C TRP A 173 -15.25 -0.39 -9.39
N VAL A 174 -15.24 0.93 -9.36
CA VAL A 174 -14.02 1.73 -9.38
C VAL A 174 -13.74 2.27 -7.99
N THR A 175 -12.57 1.95 -7.46
CA THR A 175 -12.02 2.56 -6.24
C THR A 175 -10.88 3.51 -6.61
N ALA A 176 -11.05 4.79 -6.28
CA ALA A 176 -9.95 5.75 -6.26
C ALA A 176 -9.12 5.52 -4.98
N ILE A 177 -7.80 5.47 -5.10
CA ILE A 177 -6.90 5.39 -3.96
C ILE A 177 -6.11 6.69 -3.88
N VAL A 178 -6.09 7.29 -2.70
CA VAL A 178 -5.32 8.50 -2.41
C VAL A 178 -4.63 8.32 -1.07
N GLU A 179 -3.30 8.28 -1.07
CA GLU A 179 -2.50 8.10 0.14
C GLU A 179 -1.45 9.21 0.28
N ILE A 180 -1.13 9.54 1.53
CA ILE A 180 -0.13 10.56 1.84
C ILE A 180 1.06 9.90 2.55
N TYR A 181 2.27 10.21 2.09
CA TYR A 181 3.50 9.68 2.67
C TYR A 181 4.47 10.82 2.97
N SER A 182 5.21 10.71 4.07
CA SER A 182 6.43 11.50 4.24
C SER A 182 7.41 11.24 3.10
N LYS A 183 8.05 12.29 2.56
CA LYS A 183 9.07 12.18 1.51
C LYS A 183 10.25 11.28 1.88
N ASN A 184 10.46 11.05 3.19
CA ASN A 184 11.52 10.21 3.73
C ASN A 184 11.05 8.76 3.97
N ASN A 185 9.81 8.41 3.63
CA ASN A 185 9.29 7.07 3.85
C ASN A 185 10.06 6.06 2.97
N PRO A 186 10.56 4.95 3.55
CA PRO A 186 11.40 3.97 2.84
C PRO A 186 10.66 3.18 1.76
N LEU A 187 9.33 3.24 1.71
CA LEU A 187 8.49 2.60 0.69
C LEU A 187 8.47 3.39 -0.63
N ILE A 188 8.90 4.65 -0.61
CA ILE A 188 9.01 5.49 -1.81
C ILE A 188 10.27 5.09 -2.57
N ASN A 189 10.10 4.56 -3.78
CA ASN A 189 11.23 4.28 -4.66
C ASN A 189 11.74 5.57 -5.35
N THR A 190 12.97 5.54 -5.85
CA THR A 190 13.67 6.63 -6.57
C THR A 190 12.85 7.22 -7.75
N SER A 191 11.89 6.47 -8.29
CA SER A 191 10.99 6.89 -9.35
C SER A 191 9.66 7.48 -8.86
N SER A 192 9.53 7.82 -7.58
CA SER A 192 8.30 8.32 -6.95
C SER A 192 7.11 7.37 -7.12
N LEU A 193 7.32 6.09 -6.82
CA LEU A 193 6.31 5.02 -6.89
C LEU A 193 6.20 4.27 -5.56
N ILE A 194 5.00 3.80 -5.22
CA ILE A 194 4.74 2.97 -4.02
C ILE A 194 4.03 1.69 -4.41
N ASN A 195 4.54 0.54 -3.98
CA ASN A 195 3.93 -0.76 -4.27
C ASN A 195 2.73 -1.06 -3.37
N TYR A 196 1.54 -1.00 -3.94
CA TYR A 196 0.26 -1.20 -3.26
C TYR A 196 -0.10 -2.67 -3.00
N SER A 197 0.58 -3.63 -3.66
CA SER A 197 0.20 -5.05 -3.67
C SER A 197 0.51 -5.81 -2.36
N THR A 198 1.32 -5.25 -1.46
CA THR A 198 1.76 -5.93 -0.22
C THR A 198 0.93 -5.56 1.01
N ILE A 199 0.25 -4.42 1.03
CA ILE A 199 -0.32 -3.88 2.28
C ILE A 199 -1.82 -4.24 2.46
N ARG A 200 -2.57 -4.54 1.40
CA ARG A 200 -4.04 -4.70 1.51
C ARG A 200 -4.64 -6.04 1.07
N GLN A 201 -3.87 -7.04 0.62
CA GLN A 201 -4.46 -8.37 0.41
C GLN A 201 -5.04 -8.98 1.70
N LEU A 202 -4.53 -8.60 2.89
CA LEU A 202 -5.16 -8.94 4.17
C LEU A 202 -6.38 -8.05 4.52
N ASN A 203 -6.35 -6.75 4.22
CA ASN A 203 -7.43 -5.84 4.65
C ASN A 203 -8.64 -5.79 3.71
N LEU A 204 -8.52 -6.17 2.44
CA LEU A 204 -9.67 -6.26 1.52
C LEU A 204 -10.49 -7.55 1.70
N GLN A 205 -9.91 -8.64 2.21
CA GLN A 205 -10.68 -9.81 2.64
C GLN A 205 -11.36 -9.60 4.00
N VAL A 206 -10.73 -8.86 4.93
CA VAL A 206 -11.31 -8.53 6.25
C VAL A 206 -12.32 -7.37 6.18
N GLY A 207 -12.28 -6.57 5.12
CA GLY A 207 -13.26 -5.50 4.83
C GLY A 207 -14.70 -5.98 4.63
N LYS A 208 -14.94 -7.30 4.52
CA LYS A 208 -16.29 -7.88 4.58
C LYS A 208 -16.83 -8.10 6.00
N GLN A 209 -16.04 -7.91 7.06
CA GLN A 209 -16.50 -8.05 8.45
C GLN A 209 -16.33 -6.84 9.37
N LEU A 210 -15.54 -5.81 9.04
CA LEU A 210 -15.31 -4.68 9.96
C LEU A 210 -15.80 -3.29 9.53
N ARG A 211 -16.62 -3.17 8.47
CA ARG A 211 -17.39 -1.93 8.20
C ARG A 211 -18.91 -2.10 8.32
N PHE A 212 -19.35 -2.98 9.23
CA PHE A 212 -20.75 -3.04 9.68
C PHE A 212 -20.95 -2.55 11.13
N PHE A 213 -19.90 -2.12 11.85
CA PHE A 213 -20.00 -1.85 13.29
C PHE A 213 -19.58 -0.45 13.76
N ARG A 214 -19.65 0.57 12.89
CA ARG A 214 -19.45 1.97 13.34
C ARG A 214 -20.63 2.91 13.07
N PHE A 215 -21.82 2.36 12.83
CA PHE A 215 -23.06 3.13 12.69
C PHE A 215 -24.16 2.78 13.71
N LEU A 216 -23.84 2.08 14.80
CA LEU A 216 -24.84 1.65 15.79
C LEU A 216 -24.47 1.94 17.25
N ILE A 217 -23.75 3.04 17.52
CA ILE A 217 -23.71 3.62 18.86
C ILE A 217 -23.88 5.13 18.73
N THR A 218 -25.09 5.55 18.38
CA THR A 218 -25.68 6.75 18.99
C THR A 218 -26.22 6.33 20.36
N PRO A 219 -25.83 6.97 21.47
CA PRO A 219 -26.69 6.93 22.63
C PRO A 219 -27.87 7.85 22.32
N PHE A 220 -29.03 7.24 22.07
CA PHE A 220 -30.29 7.91 22.36
C PHE A 220 -30.40 8.02 23.89
N ILE A 221 -30.62 9.24 24.35
CA ILE A 221 -30.91 9.71 25.72
C ILE A 221 -29.68 9.96 26.59
#